data_AF-A0A8S9WHD3-F1
#
_entry.id   AF-A0A8S9WHD3-F1
#
_cell.length_a   1.000
_cell.length_b   1.000
_cell.length_c   1.000
_cell.angle_alpha   90.00
_cell.angle_beta   90.00
_cell.angle_gamma   90.00
#
_symmetry.space_group_name_H-M   'P 1'
#
loop_
_entity.id
_entity.type
_entity.pdbx_description
1 polymer ?
#
loop_
_entity_poly.entity_id
_entity_poly.type
_entity_poly.pdbx_seq_one_letter_code
_entity_poly.pdbx_strand_id
1 'polypeptide(L)'
;MAILVISALLATAFSLSVCAQVEASSLSFGTQVGEYNGVIGYSNYENSYASGEYNYKNDYNTGMKWQCVEYVNRYYYVIYGQKIRIPGTNADEYYDTASDRGLVAYPDGGTA
;
A
#
# COMPACT_ATOMS: atom_id res chain seq x y z
N MET A 1 14.59 -61.45 -14.07
CA MET A 1 14.28 -60.11 -14.61
C MET A 1 13.73 -59.25 -13.49
N ALA A 2 14.63 -58.86 -12.59
CA ALA A 2 14.36 -58.15 -11.33
C ALA A 2 14.93 -56.73 -11.39
N ILE A 3 14.94 -56.11 -12.59
CA ILE A 3 15.61 -54.82 -12.86
C ILE A 3 14.60 -53.78 -13.39
N LEU A 4 13.29 -54.02 -13.28
CA LEU A 4 12.26 -53.15 -13.89
C LEU A 4 11.21 -52.58 -12.92
N VAL A 5 11.43 -52.63 -11.61
CA VAL A 5 10.45 -52.05 -10.65
C VAL A 5 11.08 -51.08 -9.63
N ILE A 6 12.41 -50.96 -9.57
CA ILE A 6 13.09 -50.05 -8.62
C ILE A 6 13.29 -48.64 -9.20
N SER A 7 13.03 -48.41 -10.48
CA SER A 7 13.08 -47.07 -11.08
C SER A 7 11.84 -46.20 -10.80
N ALA A 8 10.80 -46.75 -10.18
CA ALA A 8 9.57 -46.02 -9.87
C ALA A 8 9.58 -45.28 -8.52
N LEU A 9 10.69 -45.28 -7.78
CA LEU A 9 10.79 -44.65 -6.45
C LEU A 9 11.50 -43.27 -6.43
N LEU A 10 11.89 -42.72 -7.58
CA LEU A 10 12.83 -41.57 -7.62
C LEU A 10 12.37 -40.37 -8.47
N ALA A 11 11.14 -40.36 -8.97
CA ALA A 11 10.67 -39.28 -9.84
C ALA A 11 9.25 -38.85 -9.48
N THR A 12 9.09 -38.18 -8.35
CA THR A 12 8.24 -36.99 -8.22
C THR A 12 8.57 -36.38 -6.86
N ALA A 13 9.71 -35.69 -6.82
CA ALA A 13 9.88 -34.62 -5.86
C ALA A 13 8.75 -33.63 -6.15
N PHE A 14 7.64 -33.79 -5.43
CA PHE A 14 6.56 -32.82 -5.33
C PHE A 14 7.26 -31.53 -4.91
N SER A 15 7.54 -30.70 -5.90
CA SER A 15 8.12 -29.39 -5.68
C SER A 15 7.02 -28.63 -4.97
N LEU A 16 7.02 -28.67 -3.64
CA LEU A 16 6.41 -27.60 -2.86
C LEU A 16 7.15 -26.36 -3.33
N SER A 17 6.57 -25.70 -4.32
CA SER A 17 6.72 -24.27 -4.46
C SER A 17 6.20 -23.70 -3.17
N VAL A 18 7.08 -23.58 -2.17
CA VAL A 18 6.92 -22.61 -1.13
C VAL A 18 6.97 -21.28 -1.87
N CYS A 19 5.80 -20.83 -2.36
CA CYS A 19 5.61 -19.40 -2.55
C CYS A 19 5.79 -18.85 -1.16
N ALA A 20 7.00 -18.40 -0.83
CA ALA A 20 7.24 -17.63 0.36
C ALA A 20 6.30 -16.44 0.26
N GLN A 21 5.14 -16.55 0.91
CA GLN A 21 4.32 -15.41 1.22
C GLN A 21 5.27 -14.60 2.10
N VAL A 22 5.78 -13.49 1.56
CA VAL A 22 6.35 -12.46 2.42
C VAL A 22 5.18 -12.08 3.30
N GLU A 23 5.12 -12.67 4.49
CA GLU A 23 4.24 -12.22 5.56
C GLU A 23 4.45 -10.72 5.62
N ALA A 24 3.37 -9.96 5.40
CA ALA A 24 3.41 -8.52 5.61
C ALA A 24 4.06 -8.31 6.97
N SER A 25 5.22 -7.65 6.96
CA SER A 25 5.97 -7.36 8.18
C SER A 25 4.98 -6.90 9.24
N SER A 26 4.79 -7.67 10.32
CA SER A 26 3.79 -7.41 11.35
C SER A 26 4.21 -6.26 12.26
N LEU A 27 4.63 -5.16 11.64
CA LEU A 27 4.93 -3.91 12.30
C LEU A 27 3.66 -3.46 13.00
N SER A 28 3.76 -3.23 14.30
CA SER A 28 2.65 -2.69 15.07
C SER A 28 2.15 -1.39 14.45
N PHE A 29 0.85 -1.15 14.58
CA PHE A 29 0.21 0.08 14.13
C PHE A 29 1.00 1.31 14.59
N GLY A 30 1.27 2.24 13.67
CA GLY A 30 2.01 3.46 13.94
C GLY A 30 3.54 3.32 13.98
N THR A 31 4.09 2.13 13.73
CA THR A 31 5.54 1.97 13.54
C THR A 31 5.98 2.68 12.26
N GLN A 32 7.04 3.48 12.33
CA GLN A 32 7.66 4.07 11.14
C GLN A 32 8.18 2.96 10.21
N VAL A 33 7.76 2.99 8.94
CA VAL A 33 8.13 2.00 7.91
C VAL A 33 9.16 2.57 6.95
N GLY A 34 9.14 3.89 6.74
CA GLY A 34 10.04 4.57 5.84
C GLY A 34 9.80 6.07 5.81
N GLU A 35 10.54 6.77 4.97
CA GLU A 35 10.44 8.22 4.79
C GLU A 35 10.72 8.58 3.33
N TYR A 36 9.95 9.53 2.80
CA TYR A 36 10.21 10.12 1.50
C TYR A 36 10.04 11.65 1.57
N ASN A 37 11.06 12.40 1.15
CA ASN A 37 11.09 13.87 1.24
C ASN A 37 10.74 14.42 2.65
N GLY A 38 11.18 13.75 3.71
CA GLY A 38 10.86 14.15 5.09
C GLY A 38 9.44 13.77 5.55
N VAL A 39 8.66 13.07 4.72
CA VAL A 39 7.32 12.59 5.08
C VAL A 39 7.39 11.12 5.48
N ILE A 40 7.15 10.86 6.76
CA ILE A 40 7.20 9.51 7.33
C ILE A 40 5.99 8.69 6.90
N GLY A 41 6.23 7.46 6.45
CA GLY A 41 5.23 6.41 6.29
C GLY A 41 5.14 5.56 7.55
N TYR A 42 3.91 5.29 8.01
CA TYR A 42 3.65 4.53 9.23
C TYR A 42 2.87 3.25 8.91
N SER A 43 3.11 2.19 9.70
CA SER A 43 2.45 0.90 9.55
C SER A 43 0.97 1.04 9.86
N ASN A 44 0.13 0.54 8.94
CA ASN A 44 -1.29 0.35 9.18
C ASN A 44 -1.59 -1.01 9.85
N TYR A 45 -0.59 -1.70 10.39
CA TYR A 45 -0.66 -3.05 10.99
C TYR A 45 -0.97 -4.16 9.98
N GLU A 46 -2.13 -4.14 9.33
CA GLU A 46 -2.53 -5.09 8.28
C GLU A 46 -3.36 -4.39 7.18
N ASN A 47 -3.55 -5.07 6.04
CA ASN A 47 -4.20 -4.48 4.87
C ASN A 47 -5.66 -4.06 5.13
N SER A 48 -6.40 -4.81 5.96
CA SER A 48 -7.81 -4.57 6.29
C SER A 48 -8.03 -3.66 7.51
N TYR A 49 -6.96 -3.21 8.16
CA TYR A 49 -7.10 -2.47 9.41
C TYR A 49 -7.66 -1.08 9.17
N ALA A 50 -8.78 -0.78 9.85
CA ALA A 50 -9.36 0.55 9.93
C ALA A 50 -9.24 1.03 11.38
N SER A 51 -8.34 1.97 11.64
CA SER A 51 -8.05 2.43 13.01
C SER A 51 -9.20 3.21 13.65
N GLY A 52 -10.04 3.87 12.84
CA GLY A 52 -11.00 4.85 13.32
C GLY A 52 -10.36 6.16 13.83
N GLU A 53 -9.02 6.24 13.86
CA GLU A 53 -8.27 7.41 14.27
C GLU A 53 -7.88 8.27 13.07
N TYR A 54 -8.05 9.58 13.19
CA TYR A 54 -7.70 10.53 12.12
C TYR A 54 -6.39 11.25 12.44
N ASN A 55 -5.61 11.50 11.39
CA ASN A 55 -4.41 12.31 11.48
C ASN A 55 -4.69 13.77 11.12
N TYR A 56 -4.05 14.70 11.84
CA TYR A 56 -4.18 16.13 11.63
C TYR A 56 -2.79 16.76 11.53
N LYS A 57 -2.58 17.59 10.51
CA LYS A 57 -1.38 18.43 10.38
C LYS A 57 -1.83 19.88 10.33
N ASN A 58 -1.47 20.69 11.33
CA ASN A 58 -1.88 22.10 11.44
C ASN A 58 -3.40 22.26 11.23
N ASP A 59 -4.19 21.53 12.03
CA ASP A 59 -5.67 21.46 11.98
C ASP A 59 -6.30 20.91 10.69
N TYR A 60 -5.50 20.55 9.69
CA TYR A 60 -5.98 19.86 8.49
C TYR A 60 -6.02 18.36 8.71
N ASN A 61 -7.22 17.77 8.68
CA ASN A 61 -7.41 16.31 8.66
C ASN A 61 -6.84 15.74 7.37
N THR A 62 -5.79 14.91 7.46
CA THR A 62 -5.16 14.28 6.29
C THR A 62 -5.79 12.93 5.94
N GLY A 63 -6.48 12.27 6.86
CA GLY A 63 -7.16 10.99 6.65
C GLY A 63 -7.09 10.07 7.87
N MET A 64 -7.59 8.84 7.70
CA MET A 64 -7.50 7.80 8.73
C MET A 64 -6.07 7.27 8.82
N LYS A 65 -5.51 7.25 10.03
CA LYS A 65 -4.19 6.65 10.30
C LYS A 65 -4.22 5.15 10.00
N TRP A 66 -3.29 4.54 9.28
CA TRP A 66 -2.23 5.09 8.43
C TRP A 66 -2.44 4.60 7.00
N GLN A 67 -3.66 4.82 6.50
CA GLN A 67 -4.06 4.33 5.20
C GLN A 67 -3.36 5.06 4.06
N CYS A 68 -3.34 4.45 2.87
CA CYS A 68 -2.71 5.00 1.68
C CYS A 68 -3.21 6.43 1.35
N VAL A 69 -4.52 6.67 1.45
CA VAL A 69 -5.16 7.97 1.22
C VAL A 69 -4.67 9.03 2.21
N GLU A 70 -4.48 8.67 3.49
CA GLU A 70 -3.92 9.58 4.50
C GLU A 70 -2.51 10.02 4.14
N TYR A 71 -1.66 9.07 3.76
CA TYR A 71 -0.28 9.36 3.40
C TYR A 71 -0.19 10.29 2.20
N VAL A 72 -0.95 10.02 1.13
CA VAL A 72 -0.97 10.86 -0.08
C VAL A 72 -1.44 12.28 0.24
N ASN A 73 -2.55 12.43 0.96
CA ASN A 73 -3.08 13.74 1.34
C ASN A 73 -2.12 14.53 2.23
N ARG A 74 -1.47 13.85 3.19
CA ARG A 74 -0.46 14.46 4.05
C ARG A 74 0.76 14.86 3.26
N TYR A 75 1.23 14.03 2.34
CA TYR A 75 2.38 14.32 1.48
C TYR A 75 2.13 15.58 0.66
N TYR A 76 0.99 15.68 -0.02
CA TYR A 76 0.64 16.87 -0.81
C TYR A 76 0.53 18.13 0.04
N TYR A 77 -0.02 18.03 1.24
CA TYR A 77 -0.10 19.17 2.14
C TYR A 77 1.27 19.61 2.67
N VAL A 78 2.13 18.67 3.08
CA VAL A 78 3.46 18.99 3.63
C VAL A 78 4.42 19.52 2.56
N ILE A 79 4.41 18.92 1.37
CA ILE A 79 5.38 19.22 0.31
C ILE A 79 4.93 20.37 -0.60
N TYR A 80 3.65 20.39 -0.96
CA TYR A 80 3.11 21.37 -1.92
C TYR A 80 2.19 22.41 -1.28
N GLY A 81 1.87 22.30 0.02
CA GLY A 81 0.88 23.15 0.68
C GLY A 81 -0.57 22.91 0.21
N GLN A 82 -0.80 21.86 -0.58
CA GLN A 82 -2.10 21.61 -1.21
C GLN A 82 -2.99 20.71 -0.35
N LYS A 83 -4.24 21.13 -0.14
CA LYS A 83 -5.27 20.37 0.59
C LYS A 83 -6.10 19.56 -0.39
N ILE A 84 -5.59 18.40 -0.81
CA ILE A 84 -6.22 17.54 -1.83
C ILE A 84 -7.22 16.51 -1.28
N ARG A 85 -7.47 16.48 0.03
CA ARG A 85 -8.37 15.49 0.63
C ARG A 85 -9.82 15.81 0.30
N ILE A 86 -10.50 14.83 -0.27
CA ILE A 86 -11.97 14.77 -0.32
C ILE A 86 -12.43 13.76 0.74
N PRO A 87 -13.24 14.15 1.74
CA PRO A 87 -13.72 13.22 2.76
C PRO A 87 -14.59 12.10 2.16
N GLY A 88 -14.36 10.85 2.58
CA GLY A 88 -15.20 9.70 2.20
C GLY A 88 -14.84 9.02 0.88
N THR A 89 -13.78 9.46 0.19
CA THR A 89 -13.31 8.83 -1.06
C THR A 89 -12.29 7.73 -0.80
N ASN A 90 -12.26 6.73 -1.67
CA ASN A 90 -11.30 5.65 -1.72
C ASN A 90 -10.10 5.99 -2.63
N ALA A 91 -9.09 5.13 -2.61
CA ALA A 91 -7.85 5.35 -3.36
C ALA A 91 -8.04 5.26 -4.89
N ASP A 92 -8.92 4.38 -5.36
CA ASP A 92 -9.25 4.18 -6.77
C ASP A 92 -9.94 5.41 -7.39
N GLU A 93 -10.68 6.19 -6.59
CA GLU A 93 -11.35 7.41 -7.05
C GLU A 93 -10.36 8.53 -7.43
N TYR A 94 -9.10 8.48 -7.00
CA TYR A 94 -8.12 9.56 -7.22
C TYR A 94 -7.87 9.86 -8.69
N TYR A 95 -7.93 8.85 -9.56
CA TYR A 95 -7.65 9.03 -10.98
C TYR A 95 -8.79 9.79 -11.68
N ASP A 96 -10.01 9.27 -11.57
CA ASP A 96 -11.18 9.85 -12.26
C ASP A 96 -11.59 11.22 -11.69
N THR A 97 -11.28 11.48 -10.42
CA THR A 97 -11.61 12.75 -9.72
C THR A 97 -10.36 13.59 -9.44
N ALA A 98 -9.30 13.44 -10.25
CA ALA A 98 -8.08 14.23 -10.11
C ALA A 98 -8.34 15.74 -10.22
N SER A 99 -9.22 16.17 -11.13
CA SER A 99 -9.55 17.58 -11.35
C SER A 99 -10.17 18.24 -10.11
N ASP A 100 -10.96 17.50 -9.33
CA ASP A 100 -11.61 18.00 -8.12
C ASP A 100 -10.60 18.31 -7.01
N ARG A 101 -9.40 17.73 -7.12
CA ARG A 101 -8.24 17.97 -6.25
C ARG A 101 -7.28 19.02 -6.82
N GLY A 102 -7.60 19.60 -7.98
CA GLY A 102 -6.70 20.49 -8.71
C GLY A 102 -5.51 19.77 -9.36
N LEU A 103 -5.67 18.49 -9.68
CA LEU A 103 -4.64 17.65 -10.31
C LEU A 103 -5.04 17.30 -11.75
N VAL A 104 -4.05 16.94 -12.55
CA VAL A 104 -4.24 16.43 -13.92
C VAL A 104 -3.97 14.93 -13.92
N ALA A 105 -4.93 14.15 -14.39
CA ALA A 105 -4.77 12.70 -14.53
C ALA A 105 -4.03 12.36 -15.82
N TYR A 106 -3.05 11.46 -15.73
CA TYR A 106 -2.33 10.90 -16.87
C TYR A 106 -2.49 9.38 -16.86
N PRO A 107 -2.98 8.75 -17.94
CA PRO A 107 -3.14 7.31 -18.01
C PRO A 107 -1.77 6.62 -17.96
N ASP A 108 -1.75 5.41 -17.39
CA ASP A 108 -0.55 4.57 -17.42
C ASP A 108 -0.14 4.28 -18.87
N GLY A 109 1.17 4.35 -19.16
CA GLY A 109 1.71 4.25 -20.51
C GLY A 109 1.43 5.44 -21.45
N GLY A 110 0.81 6.52 -20.96
CA GLY A 110 0.62 7.76 -21.71
C GLY A 110 1.90 8.59 -21.87
N THR A 111 1.88 9.56 -22.79
CA THR A 111 2.91 10.60 -22.90
C THR A 111 2.36 11.90 -22.31
N ALA A 112 3.08 12.49 -21.36
CA ALA A 112 2.73 13.74 -20.71
C ALA A 112 2.96 14.97 -21.60
#